data_AF-A0A4P5UG00-F1
#
_entry.id   AF-A0A4P5UG00-F1
#
_cell.length_a   1.000
_cell.length_b   1.000
_cell.length_c   1.000
_cell.angle_alpha   90.00
_cell.angle_beta   90.00
_cell.angle_gamma   90.00
#
_symmetry.space_group_name_H-M   'P 1'
#
loop_
_entity.id
_entity.type
_entity.pdbx_description
1 polymer ?
#
loop_
_entity_poly.entity_id
_entity_poly.type
_entity_poly.pdbx_seq_one_letter_code
_entity_poly.pdbx_strand_id
1 'polypeptide(L)'
;MNIKFKTENETKFNALLNEVNGRASGHTYTRFSNFAAESNNVILRIETLLGGKKHCLGVKFSIESGGSVSGGYKYSRIGTQVSLERRASGWFVTGIRRVDIGGHGGKSKITFTQAHHDQAVKVLSNGYIIAA
;
A
#
# COMPACT_ATOMS: atom_id res chain seq x y z
N MET A 1 -1.84 15.57 3.51
CA MET A 1 -0.45 15.15 3.80
C MET A 1 0.33 15.04 2.49
N ASN A 2 1.60 15.45 2.47
CA ASN A 2 2.42 15.48 1.24
C ASN A 2 3.88 15.09 1.54
N ILE A 3 4.12 13.84 1.94
CA ILE A 3 5.48 13.35 2.24
C ILE A 3 5.87 12.32 1.19
N LYS A 4 7.03 12.53 0.57
CA LYS A 4 7.55 11.60 -0.43
C LYS A 4 7.95 10.28 0.23
N PHE A 5 7.51 9.16 -0.31
CA PHE A 5 7.86 7.83 0.18
C PHE A 5 9.32 7.51 -0.16
N LYS A 6 10.21 7.81 0.79
CA LYS A 6 11.64 7.57 0.73
C LYS A 6 12.26 7.53 2.13
N THR A 7 13.41 6.88 2.26
CA THR A 7 14.15 6.71 3.52
C THR A 7 14.57 8.04 4.15
N GLU A 8 14.85 9.10 3.38
CA GLU A 8 15.25 10.40 3.96
C GLU A 8 14.11 11.05 4.76
N ASN A 9 12.87 10.59 4.59
CA ASN A 9 11.71 11.03 5.35
C ASN A 9 11.36 10.10 6.53
N GLU A 10 12.20 9.11 6.86
CA GLU A 10 11.93 8.11 7.89
C GLU A 10 11.54 8.72 9.24
N THR A 11 12.29 9.70 9.73
CA THR A 11 12.00 10.37 11.00
C THR A 11 10.59 10.97 11.02
N LYS A 12 10.17 11.58 9.90
CA LYS A 12 8.82 12.17 9.77
C LYS A 12 7.74 11.08 9.76
N PHE A 13 7.99 9.96 9.08
CA PHE A 13 7.05 8.83 9.08
C PHE A 13 6.92 8.20 10.45
N ASN A 14 8.03 7.94 11.14
CA ASN A 14 8.01 7.33 12.47
C ASN A 14 7.24 8.23 13.46
N ALA A 15 7.44 9.55 13.40
CA ALA A 15 6.69 10.50 14.22
C ALA A 15 5.17 10.44 13.95
N LEU A 16 4.76 10.47 12.68
CA LEU A 16 3.34 10.39 12.29
C LEU A 16 2.70 9.05 12.65
N LEU A 17 3.43 7.94 12.51
CA LEU A 17 2.95 6.61 12.90
C LEU A 17 2.69 6.57 14.40
N ASN A 18 3.63 7.07 15.22
CA ASN A 18 3.46 7.12 16.67
C ASN A 18 2.29 8.01 17.08
N GLU A 19 2.12 9.15 16.44
CA GLU A 19 0.98 10.05 16.65
C GLU A 19 -0.35 9.35 16.36
N VAL A 20 -0.46 8.71 15.18
CA VAL A 20 -1.69 8.03 14.74
C VAL A 20 -2.03 6.81 15.59
N ASN A 21 -1.02 6.03 15.98
CA ASN A 21 -1.22 4.80 16.72
C ASN A 21 -1.46 5.04 18.22
N GLY A 22 -0.97 6.16 18.76
CA GLY A 22 -0.94 6.42 20.19
C GLY A 22 -0.16 5.33 20.92
N ARG A 23 -0.80 4.68 21.90
CA ARG A 23 -0.18 3.59 22.69
C ARG A 23 -0.17 2.23 21.99
N ALA A 24 -0.80 2.08 20.83
CA ALA A 24 -0.89 0.81 20.14
C ALA A 24 0.38 0.48 19.34
N SER A 25 1.06 -0.62 19.67
CA SER A 25 2.31 -1.03 19.01
C SER A 25 2.33 -2.47 18.49
N GLY A 26 1.40 -3.33 18.95
CA GLY A 26 1.47 -4.78 18.70
C GLY A 26 1.14 -5.21 17.27
N HIS A 27 0.21 -4.53 16.61
CA HIS A 27 -0.25 -4.87 15.25
C HIS A 27 -0.18 -3.68 14.30
N THR A 28 0.49 -2.60 14.70
CA THR A 28 0.59 -1.33 13.97
C THR A 28 1.94 -1.22 13.27
N TYR A 29 2.02 -0.39 12.24
CA TYR A 29 3.32 0.05 11.74
C TYR A 29 3.87 1.11 12.68
N THR A 30 5.04 0.87 13.28
CA THR A 30 5.71 1.83 14.19
C THR A 30 6.98 2.42 13.59
N ARG A 31 7.48 1.83 12.50
CA ARG A 31 8.67 2.29 11.77
C ARG A 31 8.42 2.30 10.27
N PHE A 32 9.08 3.21 9.57
CA PHE A 32 9.06 3.33 8.12
C PHE A 32 9.45 2.01 7.45
N SER A 33 10.52 1.38 7.93
CA SER A 33 11.02 0.11 7.41
C SER A 33 9.96 -1.01 7.40
N ASN A 34 9.07 -1.04 8.40
CA ASN A 34 8.04 -2.07 8.51
C ASN A 34 7.07 -2.05 7.33
N PHE A 35 6.63 -0.86 6.91
CA PHE A 35 5.66 -0.74 5.80
C PHE A 35 6.35 -0.51 4.45
N ALA A 36 7.63 -0.15 4.45
CA ALA A 36 8.36 0.16 3.22
C ALA A 36 8.57 -1.08 2.35
N ALA A 37 8.92 -2.22 2.94
CA ALA A 37 9.08 -3.48 2.22
C ALA A 37 7.77 -3.91 1.52
N GLU A 38 6.66 -3.89 2.27
CA GLU A 38 5.34 -4.22 1.72
C GLU A 38 4.90 -3.24 0.63
N SER A 39 5.14 -1.94 0.84
CA SER A 39 4.86 -0.91 -0.17
C SER A 39 5.66 -1.14 -1.44
N ASN A 40 6.95 -1.48 -1.33
CA ASN A 40 7.80 -1.75 -2.49
C ASN A 40 7.30 -2.97 -3.29
N ASN A 41 6.82 -4.02 -2.62
CA ASN A 41 6.23 -5.18 -3.30
C ASN A 41 4.95 -4.79 -4.08
N VAL A 42 4.09 -3.96 -3.49
CA VAL A 42 2.88 -3.46 -4.17
C VAL A 42 3.26 -2.56 -5.35
N ILE A 43 4.26 -1.68 -5.18
CA ILE A 43 4.78 -0.82 -6.25
C ILE A 43 5.30 -1.64 -7.42
N LEU A 44 6.13 -2.66 -7.15
CA LEU A 44 6.63 -3.57 -8.19
C LEU A 44 5.49 -4.25 -8.94
N ARG A 45 4.48 -4.77 -8.22
CA ARG A 45 3.30 -5.38 -8.84
C ARG A 45 2.55 -4.41 -9.74
N ILE A 46 2.36 -3.16 -9.30
CA ILE A 46 1.73 -2.11 -10.11
C ILE A 46 2.54 -1.83 -11.37
N GLU A 47 3.85 -1.66 -11.22
CA GLU A 47 4.75 -1.39 -12.35
C GLU A 47 4.74 -2.56 -13.36
N THR A 48 4.70 -3.80 -12.90
CA THR A 48 4.55 -4.99 -13.76
C THR A 48 3.21 -4.98 -14.49
N LEU A 49 2.10 -4.78 -13.78
CA LEU A 49 0.76 -4.78 -14.38
C LEU A 49 0.58 -3.70 -15.44
N LEU A 50 1.18 -2.53 -15.24
CA LEU A 50 1.04 -1.39 -16.16
C LEU A 50 2.13 -1.32 -17.23
N GLY A 51 3.11 -2.23 -17.21
CA GLY A 51 4.23 -2.23 -18.17
C GLY A 51 5.24 -1.11 -17.93
N GLY A 52 5.35 -0.62 -16.69
CA GLY A 52 6.40 0.27 -16.24
C GLY A 52 5.94 1.58 -15.56
N LYS A 53 6.91 2.26 -14.94
CA LYS A 53 6.73 3.47 -14.12
C LYS A 53 6.00 4.62 -14.79
N LYS A 54 6.13 4.77 -16.12
CA LYS A 54 5.55 5.87 -16.89
C LYS A 54 4.02 5.79 -16.94
N HIS A 55 3.45 4.60 -16.80
CA HIS A 55 2.01 4.36 -16.83
C HIS A 55 1.36 4.42 -15.44
N CYS A 56 2.14 4.64 -14.38
CA CYS A 56 1.64 4.58 -13.00
C CYS A 56 1.10 5.92 -12.48
N LEU A 57 1.15 7.01 -13.26
CA LEU A 57 0.79 8.35 -12.78
C LEU A 57 -0.68 8.41 -12.30
N GLY A 58 -0.90 8.79 -11.05
CA GLY A 58 -2.23 8.87 -10.44
C GLY A 58 -2.72 7.54 -9.86
N VAL A 59 -1.96 6.45 -9.96
CA VAL A 59 -2.27 5.21 -9.25
C VAL A 59 -2.24 5.47 -7.75
N LYS A 60 -3.22 4.91 -7.04
CA LYS A 60 -3.32 4.95 -5.59
C LYS A 60 -3.30 3.53 -5.03
N PHE A 61 -2.67 3.33 -3.89
CA PHE A 61 -2.83 2.09 -3.14
C PHE A 61 -2.81 2.35 -1.65
N SER A 62 -3.35 1.40 -0.88
CA SER A 62 -3.18 1.37 0.56
C SER A 62 -2.69 -0.01 1.01
N ILE A 63 -1.97 -0.01 2.12
CA ILE A 63 -1.54 -1.21 2.85
C ILE A 63 -1.96 -1.09 4.30
N GLU A 64 -2.35 -2.21 4.90
CA GLU A 64 -2.76 -2.32 6.29
C GLU A 64 -1.81 -3.26 7.03
N SER A 65 -1.44 -2.89 8.25
CA SER A 65 -0.63 -3.75 9.12
C SER A 65 -1.45 -4.87 9.77
N GLY A 66 -0.77 -5.71 10.55
CA GLY A 66 -1.40 -6.58 11.53
C GLY A 66 -1.86 -7.95 11.04
N GLY A 67 -1.66 -8.28 9.76
CA GLY A 67 -1.74 -9.65 9.22
C GLY A 67 -3.07 -10.40 9.45
N SER A 68 -3.18 -11.57 8.81
CA SER A 68 -4.25 -12.52 9.13
C SER A 68 -3.90 -13.28 10.41
N VAL A 69 -4.92 -13.56 11.24
CA VAL A 69 -4.81 -14.39 12.44
C VAL A 69 -5.74 -15.59 12.33
N SER A 70 -5.64 -16.52 13.28
CA SER A 70 -6.50 -17.70 13.31
C SER A 70 -7.98 -17.33 13.31
N GLY A 71 -8.81 -18.13 12.62
CA GLY A 71 -10.25 -17.89 12.50
C GLY A 71 -11.02 -17.88 13.83
N GLY A 72 -10.42 -18.42 14.90
CA GLY A 72 -10.98 -18.37 16.26
C GLY A 72 -10.75 -17.04 16.99
N TYR A 73 -10.03 -16.09 16.41
CA TYR A 73 -9.75 -14.79 17.02
C TYR A 73 -10.99 -13.89 16.96
N LYS A 74 -11.64 -13.70 18.11
CA LYS A 74 -12.94 -13.01 18.21
C LYS A 74 -12.85 -11.48 18.36
N TYR A 75 -11.67 -10.94 18.66
CA TYR A 75 -11.51 -9.54 19.04
C TYR A 75 -10.95 -8.69 17.90
N SER A 76 -11.40 -7.44 17.82
CA SER A 76 -10.77 -6.46 16.95
C SER A 76 -9.39 -6.08 17.49
N ARG A 77 -8.46 -5.81 16.58
CA ARG A 77 -7.11 -5.37 16.88
C ARG A 77 -6.89 -4.02 16.22
N ILE A 78 -5.95 -3.27 16.75
CA ILE A 78 -5.61 -1.97 16.20
C ILE A 78 -4.47 -2.14 15.19
N GLY A 79 -4.73 -1.80 13.94
CA GLY A 79 -3.75 -1.70 12.88
C GLY A 79 -3.53 -0.26 12.42
N THR A 80 -2.62 -0.13 11.46
CA THR A 80 -2.30 1.12 10.77
C THR A 80 -2.54 0.90 9.28
N GLN A 81 -3.28 1.80 8.64
CA GLN A 81 -3.36 1.87 7.19
C GLN A 81 -2.52 3.03 6.68
N VAL A 82 -1.67 2.76 5.68
CA VAL A 82 -0.89 3.75 4.95
C VAL A 82 -1.40 3.80 3.51
N SER A 83 -1.69 5.00 3.01
CA SER A 83 -2.16 5.24 1.64
C SER A 83 -1.11 6.02 0.86
N LEU A 84 -0.83 5.58 -0.36
CA LEU A 84 0.14 6.16 -1.26
C LEU A 84 -0.48 6.49 -2.61
N GLU A 85 0.08 7.50 -3.26
CA GLU A 85 -0.27 7.94 -4.61
C GLU A 85 1.00 8.18 -5.43
N ARG A 86 1.00 7.70 -6.68
CA ARG A 86 2.06 8.00 -7.63
C ARG A 86 1.78 9.37 -8.25
N ARG A 87 2.71 10.30 -8.04
CA ARG A 87 2.73 11.63 -8.68
C ARG A 87 3.90 11.69 -9.65
N ALA A 88 4.08 12.79 -10.39
CA ALA A 88 5.15 12.90 -11.39
C ALA A 88 6.54 12.50 -10.84
N SER A 89 6.93 13.04 -9.69
CA SER A 89 8.29 12.89 -9.13
C SER A 89 8.51 11.68 -8.22
N GLY A 90 7.47 10.92 -7.88
CA GLY A 90 7.59 9.70 -7.07
C GLY A 90 6.28 9.25 -6.43
N TRP A 91 6.37 8.30 -5.51
CA TRP A 91 5.28 7.92 -4.62
C TRP A 91 5.22 8.87 -3.42
N PHE A 92 4.02 9.26 -3.02
CA PHE A 92 3.76 10.16 -1.91
C PHE A 92 2.73 9.53 -0.99
N VAL A 93 2.97 9.62 0.31
CA VAL A 93 1.99 9.18 1.30
C VAL A 93 0.91 10.25 1.43
N THR A 94 -0.32 9.85 1.18
CA THR A 94 -1.51 10.71 1.15
C THR A 94 -2.34 10.60 2.43
N GLY A 95 -2.25 9.47 3.13
CA GLY A 95 -2.89 9.28 4.43
C GLY A 95 -2.21 8.20 5.26
N ILE A 96 -2.16 8.43 6.57
CA ILE A 96 -1.85 7.42 7.59
C ILE A 96 -2.99 7.49 8.58
N ARG A 97 -3.61 6.36 8.90
CA ARG A 97 -4.67 6.31 9.90
C ARG A 97 -4.70 5.00 10.65
N ARG A 98 -5.23 5.06 11.87
CA ARG A 98 -5.55 3.90 12.68
C ARG A 98 -6.77 3.19 12.09
N VAL A 99 -6.74 1.87 12.08
CA VAL A 99 -7.83 1.02 11.59
C VAL A 99 -8.09 -0.12 12.56
N ASP A 100 -9.36 -0.54 12.67
CA ASP A 100 -9.71 -1.75 13.41
C ASP A 100 -9.68 -2.94 12.45
N ILE A 101 -8.82 -3.92 12.76
CA ILE A 101 -8.65 -5.14 11.98
C ILE A 101 -9.22 -6.34 12.74
N GLY A 102 -10.03 -7.14 12.07
CA GLY A 102 -10.54 -8.41 12.61
C GLY A 102 -9.58 -9.59 12.34
N GLY A 103 -10.15 -10.77 12.09
CA GLY A 103 -9.39 -11.96 11.71
C GLY A 103 -8.59 -11.83 10.41
N HIS A 104 -9.04 -10.98 9.49
CA HIS A 104 -8.43 -10.74 8.19
C HIS A 104 -7.86 -9.32 8.06
N GLY A 105 -6.72 -9.06 8.72
CA GLY A 105 -5.90 -7.86 8.55
C GLY A 105 -4.82 -8.03 7.48
N GLY A 106 -3.90 -7.08 7.36
CA GLY A 106 -2.76 -7.21 6.43
C GLY A 106 -3.10 -6.97 4.95
N LYS A 107 -4.22 -6.31 4.65
CA LYS A 107 -4.72 -6.19 3.28
C LYS A 107 -3.99 -5.07 2.53
N SER A 108 -3.78 -5.28 1.24
CA SER A 108 -3.42 -4.22 0.30
C SER A 108 -4.54 -4.00 -0.72
N LYS A 109 -4.79 -2.75 -1.06
CA LYS A 109 -5.79 -2.37 -2.07
C LYS A 109 -5.15 -1.43 -3.08
N ILE A 110 -5.24 -1.77 -4.36
CA ILE A 110 -4.80 -0.92 -5.47
C ILE A 110 -6.05 -0.31 -6.10
N THR A 111 -5.98 0.98 -6.43
CA THR A 111 -7.03 1.71 -7.15
C THR A 111 -6.46 2.20 -8.47
N PHE A 112 -7.07 1.72 -9.55
CA PHE A 112 -6.78 2.12 -10.92
C PHE A 112 -7.88 3.02 -11.46
N THR A 113 -7.50 3.89 -12.40
CA THR A 113 -8.47 4.60 -13.24
C THR A 113 -8.82 3.70 -14.41
N GLN A 114 -9.82 4.07 -15.22
CA GLN A 114 -10.13 3.32 -16.43
C GLN A 114 -8.91 3.22 -17.37
N ALA A 115 -8.18 4.32 -17.58
CA ALA A 115 -6.97 4.31 -18.40
C ALA A 115 -5.87 3.34 -17.88
N HIS A 116 -5.74 3.20 -16.56
CA HIS A 116 -4.83 2.22 -15.97
C HIS A 116 -5.32 0.78 -16.21
N HIS A 117 -6.63 0.54 -16.11
CA HIS A 117 -7.23 -0.75 -16.41
C HIS A 117 -6.96 -1.14 -17.87
N ASP A 118 -7.25 -0.26 -18.83
CA ASP A 118 -7.07 -0.53 -20.26
C ASP A 118 -5.60 -0.83 -20.58
N GLN A 119 -4.68 -0.08 -19.97
CA GLN A 119 -3.25 -0.32 -20.08
C GLN A 119 -2.85 -1.69 -19.49
N ALA A 120 -3.40 -2.07 -18.34
CA ALA A 120 -3.12 -3.37 -17.73
C ALA A 120 -3.62 -4.53 -18.60
N VAL A 121 -4.84 -4.41 -19.15
CA VAL A 121 -5.40 -5.40 -20.07
C VAL A 121 -4.51 -5.54 -21.30
N LYS A 122 -4.08 -4.42 -21.89
CA LYS A 122 -3.16 -4.42 -23.04
C LYS A 122 -1.83 -5.12 -22.74
N VAL A 123 -1.23 -4.86 -21.57
CA VAL A 123 0.03 -5.50 -21.16
C VAL A 123 -0.18 -7.01 -20.97
N LEU A 124 -1.27 -7.40 -20.32
CA LEU A 124 -1.60 -8.80 -20.08
C LEU A 124 -1.88 -9.55 -21.37
N SER A 125 -2.68 -8.98 -22.28
CA SER A 125 -3.03 -9.61 -23.56
C SER A 125 -1.83 -9.87 -24.46
N ASN A 126 -0.76 -9.09 -24.32
CA ASN A 126 0.48 -9.32 -25.06
C ASN A 126 1.28 -10.53 -24.53
N GLY A 127 0.93 -11.05 -23.35
CA GLY A 127 1.64 -12.14 -22.67
C GLY A 127 1.09 -13.53 -22.92
N TYR A 128 -0.01 -13.68 -23.65
CA TYR A 128 -0.62 -14.97 -23.94
C TYR A 128 -1.30 -14.98 -25.32
N ILE A 129 -1.54 -16.19 -25.83
CA ILE A 129 -2.36 -16.44 -27.01
C ILE A 129 -3.64 -17.17 -26.58
N ILE A 130 -4.76 -16.89 -27.26
CA ILE A 130 -6.01 -17.61 -27.04
C ILE A 130 -6.02 -18.78 -28.02
N ALA A 131 -6.09 -20.01 -27.51
CA ALA A 131 -6.28 -21.20 -28.33
C ALA A 131 -7.73 -21.27 -28.81
N ALA A 132 -7.92 -21.68 -30.07
CA ALA A 132 -9.23 -21.92 -30.68
C ALA A 132 -9.82 -23.28 -30.25
#